data_AF-A0A7K2MI58-F1
#
_entry.id   AF-A0A7K2MI58-F1
#
_cell.length_a   1.000
_cell.length_b   1.000
_cell.length_c   1.000
_cell.angle_alpha   90.00
_cell.angle_beta   90.00
_cell.angle_gamma   90.00
#
_symmetry.space_group_name_H-M   'P 1'
#
loop_
_entity.id
_entity.type
_entity.pdbx_description
1 polymer ?
#
loop_
_entity_poly.entity_id
_entity_poly.type
_entity_poly.pdbx_seq_one_letter_code
_entity_poly.pdbx_strand_id
1 'polypeptide(L)' 'FVAAASDGSCIPVLTGVTADIGLVAHEMARLVGRVGEHFSTAPRAATRPPFGG' A
#
# COMPACT_ATOMS: atom_id res chain seq x y z
N PHE A 1 -9.27 -3.71 -2.78
CA PHE A 1 -8.73 -2.33 -2.94
C PHE A 1 -7.24 -2.34 -2.65
N VAL A 2 -6.44 -1.48 -3.29
CA VAL A 2 -5.02 -1.29 -2.97
C VAL A 2 -4.76 0.21 -2.91
N ALA A 3 -4.12 0.69 -1.85
CA ALA A 3 -3.71 2.09 -1.71
C ALA A 3 -2.21 2.17 -1.46
N ALA A 4 -1.56 3.22 -1.98
CA ALA A 4 -0.20 3.55 -1.59
C ALA A 4 -0.19 3.92 -0.10
N ALA A 5 0.66 3.27 0.67
CA ALA A 5 0.82 3.54 2.09
C ALA A 5 1.93 4.57 2.33
N SER A 6 3.03 4.43 1.60
CA SER A 6 4.20 5.30 1.60
C SER A 6 4.96 5.14 0.28
N ASP A 7 6.06 5.86 0.09
CA ASP A 7 6.91 5.66 -1.08
C ASP A 7 7.50 4.23 -1.08
N GLY A 8 7.17 3.46 -2.11
CA GLY A 8 7.59 2.06 -2.24
C GLY A 8 6.77 1.03 -1.45
N SER A 9 5.64 1.40 -0.81
CA SER A 9 4.78 0.48 -0.05
C SER A 9 3.29 0.65 -0.35
N CYS A 10 2.53 -0.45 -0.29
CA CYS A 10 1.08 -0.45 -0.50
C CYS A 10 0.34 -1.32 0.52
N ILE A 11 -0.92 -0.96 0.80
CA ILE A 11 -1.82 -1.72 1.67
C ILE A 11 -2.98 -2.27 0.83
N PRO A 12 -3.09 -3.60 0.68
CA PRO A 12 -4.27 -4.23 0.12
C PRO A 12 -5.36 -4.41 1.18
N VAL A 13 -6.61 -4.18 0.78
CA VAL A 13 -7.80 -4.49 1.59
C VAL A 13 -8.73 -5.40 0.81
N LEU A 14 -9.03 -6.54 1.42
CA LEU A 14 -10.07 -7.47 0.99
C LEU A 14 -11.39 -7.06 1.65
N THR A 15 -12.46 -7.04 0.86
CA THR A 15 -13.80 -6.70 1.34
C THR A 15 -14.80 -7.78 0.94
N GLY A 16 -15.90 -7.87 1.70
CA GLY A 16 -17.04 -8.69 1.29
C GLY A 16 -17.72 -8.11 0.03
N VAL A 17 -18.50 -8.95 -0.65
CA VAL A 17 -19.19 -8.59 -1.91
C VAL A 17 -20.27 -7.52 -1.74
N THR A 18 -20.77 -7.33 -0.51
CA THR A 18 -21.80 -6.34 -0.15
C THR A 18 -21.23 -5.12 0.55
N ALA A 19 -19.90 -5.00 0.65
CA ALA A 19 -19.28 -3.87 1.33
C ALA A 19 -19.50 -2.58 0.55
N ASP A 20 -19.80 -1.49 1.26
CA ASP A 20 -19.89 -0.16 0.64
C ASP A 20 -18.48 0.31 0.23
N ILE A 21 -18.28 0.40 -1.07
CA ILE A 21 -17.01 0.78 -1.69
C ILE A 21 -16.62 2.22 -1.35
N GLY A 22 -17.60 3.12 -1.25
CA GLY A 22 -17.36 4.52 -0.90
C GLY A 22 -16.85 4.66 0.54
N LEU A 23 -17.46 3.92 1.48
CA LEU A 23 -17.01 3.90 2.87
C LEU A 23 -15.62 3.29 3.02
N VAL A 24 -15.36 2.16 2.35
CA VAL A 24 -14.03 1.53 2.36
C VAL A 24 -12.97 2.49 1.82
N ALA A 25 -13.23 3.17 0.72
CA ALA A 25 -12.31 4.15 0.16
C ALA A 25 -12.07 5.34 1.11
N HIS A 26 -13.14 5.85 1.74
CA HIS A 26 -13.05 6.96 2.70
C HIS A 26 -12.15 6.61 3.89
N GLU A 27 -12.39 5.46 4.52
CA GLU A 27 -11.58 5.02 5.66
C GLU A 27 -10.15 4.69 5.25
N MET A 28 -9.94 4.12 4.07
CA MET A 28 -8.60 3.89 3.51
C MET A 28 -7.82 5.19 3.32
N ALA A 29 -8.43 6.25 2.81
CA ALA A 29 -7.78 7.55 2.64
C ALA A 29 -7.36 8.14 3.99
N ARG A 30 -8.23 8.05 5.02
CA ARG A 30 -7.90 8.51 6.37
C ARG A 30 -6.82 7.66 7.03
N LEU A 31 -6.81 6.34 6.81
CA LEU A 31 -5.79 5.42 7.31
C LEU A 31 -4.42 5.73 6.70
N VAL A 32 -4.34 5.83 5.37
CA VAL A 32 -3.09 6.16 4.66
C VAL A 32 -2.51 7.48 5.16
N GLY A 33 -3.33 8.52 5.34
CA GLY A 33 -2.85 9.80 5.86
C GLY A 33 -2.28 9.74 7.29
N ARG A 34 -2.79 8.86 8.16
CA ARG A 34 -2.25 8.69 9.53
C ARG A 34 -1.04 7.76 9.59
N VAL A 35 -1.10 6.69 8.79
CA VAL A 35 -0.20 5.55 8.92
C VAL A 35 1.00 5.67 7.97
N GLY A 36 0.87 6.44 6.89
CA GLY A 36 1.90 6.53 5.84
C GLY A 36 3.26 7.02 6.32
N GLU A 37 3.29 8.00 7.23
CA GLU A 37 4.53 8.49 7.86
C GLU A 37 5.29 7.40 8.63
N HIS A 38 4.55 6.42 9.17
CA HIS A 38 5.13 5.31 9.94
C HIS A 38 5.48 4.10 9.06
N PHE A 39 4.97 4.06 7.83
CA PHE A 39 5.13 2.93 6.90
C PHE A 39 6.18 3.20 5.83
N SER A 40 6.93 4.30 5.93
CA SER A 40 8.08 4.55 5.05
C SER A 40 9.10 3.41 5.19
N THR A 41 9.37 2.72 4.09
CA THR A 41 10.34 1.63 4.05
C THR A 41 11.52 2.10 3.22
N ALA A 42 12.74 1.98 3.76
CA ALA A 42 13.94 2.31 2.99
C ALA A 42 13.94 1.53 1.66
N PRO A 43 14.25 2.17 0.52
CA PRO A 43 14.34 1.49 -0.76
C PRO A 43 15.21 0.25 -0.60
N ARG A 44 14.66 -0.93 -0.89
CA ARG A 44 15.44 -2.16 -0.91
C ARG A 44 16.52 -1.95 -1.97
N ALA A 45 17.79 -1.94 -1.55
CA ALA A 45 18.91 -1.86 -2.48
C ALA A 45 18.68 -2.93 -3.54
N ALA A 46 18.49 -2.49 -4.79
CA ALA A 46 18.23 -3.40 -5.89
C ALA A 46 19.54 -4.13 -6.23
N THR A 47 19.94 -5.09 -5.40
CA THR A 47 20.85 -6.15 -5.81
C THR A 47 20.03 -7.10 -6.67
N ARG A 48 19.64 -6.63 -7.86
CA ARG A 48 19.34 -7.55 -8.96
C ARG A 48 20.71 -8.02 -9.44
N PRO A 49 21.15 -9.26 -9.14
CA PRO A 49 22.27 -9.80 -9.88
C PRO A 49 21.94 -9.67 -11.36
N PRO A 50 22.91 -9.33 -12.23
CA PRO A 50 22.66 -9.37 -13.66
C PRO A 50 22.12 -10.76 -13.94
N PHE A 51 20.89 -10.85 -14.48
CA PHE A 51 20.44 -12.08 -15.10
C PHE A 51 21.48 -12.37 -16.18
N GLY A 52 22.38 -13.31 -15.88
CA GLY A 52 23.43 -13.75 -16.78
C GLY A 52 22.91 -14.93 -17.59
N GLY A 53 23.05 -14.80 -18.92
CA GLY A 53 23.13 -15.90 -19.89
C GLY A 53 21.85 -16.64 -20.19
#